data_AF-A0A2D5HPA9-F1
#
_entry.id   AF-A0A2D5HPA9-F1
#
_cell.length_a   1.000
_cell.length_b   1.000
_cell.length_c   1.000
_cell.angle_alpha   90.00
_cell.angle_beta   90.00
_cell.angle_gamma   90.00
#
_symmetry.space_group_name_H-M   'P 1'
#
loop_
_entity.id
_entity.type
_entity.pdbx_description
1 polymer ?
#
loop_
_entity_poly.entity_id
_entity_poly.type
_entity_poly.pdbx_seq_one_letter_code
_entity_poly.pdbx_strand_id
1 'polypeptide(L)'
;MRGFHFFFGVELEYNIHDYSLSGSFISDNNPFQFDVNHLRNKYQLGFIYIRIPWKIHLLLNNSSSFVLNQRYKRHPYLNISLSHIFNKK
;
A
#
# COMPACT_ATOMS: atom_id res chain seq x y z
N MET A 1 -2.34 -21.18 -21.50
CA MET A 1 -2.18 -19.74 -21.84
C MET A 1 -0.99 -19.16 -21.10
N ARG A 2 -0.23 -18.31 -21.78
CA ARG A 2 0.88 -17.52 -21.21
C ARG A 2 0.59 -16.05 -21.48
N GLY A 3 0.75 -15.20 -20.49
CA GLY A 3 0.49 -13.77 -20.61
C GLY A 3 1.28 -12.99 -19.58
N PHE A 4 1.59 -11.75 -19.89
CA PHE A 4 2.12 -10.79 -18.94
C PHE A 4 1.24 -9.55 -18.95
N HIS A 5 1.10 -8.93 -17.78
CA HIS A 5 0.39 -7.67 -17.60
C HIS A 5 1.31 -6.74 -16.82
N PHE A 6 1.33 -5.48 -17.22
CA PHE A 6 2.03 -4.42 -16.53
C PHE A 6 1.04 -3.34 -16.16
N PHE A 7 1.19 -2.74 -14.99
CA PHE A 7 0.42 -1.58 -14.59
C PHE A 7 1.29 -0.58 -13.83
N PHE A 8 0.92 0.68 -13.98
CA PHE A 8 1.45 1.78 -13.20
C PHE A 8 0.27 2.62 -12.73
N GLY A 9 0.24 2.99 -11.45
CA GLY A 9 -0.85 3.73 -10.85
C GLY A 9 -0.37 4.64 -9.73
N VAL A 10 -1.16 5.68 -9.46
CA VAL A 10 -0.98 6.58 -8.33
C VAL A 10 -2.28 6.60 -7.55
N GLU A 11 -2.16 6.45 -6.24
CA GLU A 11 -3.25 6.53 -5.28
C GLU A 11 -3.03 7.78 -4.44
N LEU A 12 -4.05 8.64 -4.38
CA LEU A 12 -4.06 9.85 -3.56
C LEU A 12 -5.17 9.70 -2.52
N GLU A 13 -4.80 9.73 -1.26
CA GLU A 13 -5.70 9.57 -0.13
C GLU A 13 -5.73 10.87 0.68
N TYR A 14 -6.92 11.38 0.94
CA TYR A 14 -7.15 12.47 1.87
C TYR A 14 -7.79 11.93 3.13
N ASN A 15 -7.02 11.89 4.21
CA ASN A 15 -7.45 11.36 5.49
C ASN A 15 -7.77 12.49 6.46
N ILE A 16 -9.05 12.63 6.82
CA ILE A 16 -9.54 13.68 7.71
C ILE A 16 -9.14 13.37 9.17
N HIS A 17 -9.16 12.10 9.57
CA HIS A 17 -8.90 11.69 10.94
C HIS A 17 -8.40 10.25 11.00
N ASP A 18 -7.25 10.05 11.64
CA ASP A 18 -6.64 8.74 11.82
C ASP A 18 -6.53 8.42 13.32
N TYR A 19 -7.52 7.69 13.84
CA TYR A 19 -7.62 7.37 15.26
C TYR A 19 -6.36 6.64 15.78
N SER A 20 -5.73 5.80 14.95
CA SER A 20 -4.53 5.06 15.32
C SER A 20 -3.31 5.96 15.55
N LEU A 21 -3.29 7.18 15.01
CA LEU A 21 -2.16 8.11 15.09
C LEU A 21 -2.45 9.34 15.96
N SER A 22 -3.66 9.90 15.89
CA SER A 22 -4.05 11.12 16.63
C SER A 22 -4.92 10.86 17.86
N GLY A 23 -5.41 9.63 18.08
CA GLY A 23 -6.39 9.35 19.15
C GLY A 23 -7.79 9.88 18.83
N SER A 24 -8.62 10.06 19.87
CA SER A 24 -10.02 10.52 19.74
C SER A 24 -10.10 11.99 19.32
N PHE A 25 -11.11 12.35 18.52
CA PHE A 25 -11.37 13.73 18.09
C PHE A 25 -11.78 14.68 19.23
N ILE A 26 -12.25 14.12 20.36
CA ILE A 26 -12.91 14.86 21.45
C ILE A 26 -12.12 14.79 22.77
N SER A 27 -11.29 13.75 22.96
CA SER A 27 -10.54 13.55 24.20
C SER A 27 -9.12 13.07 23.96
N ASP A 28 -8.15 13.77 24.53
CA ASP A 28 -6.73 13.39 24.53
C ASP A 28 -6.51 12.18 25.46
N ASN A 29 -6.81 10.99 24.94
CA ASN A 29 -6.67 9.73 25.67
C ASN A 29 -5.60 8.80 25.07
N ASN A 30 -4.80 9.31 24.13
CA ASN A 30 -3.75 8.53 23.47
C ASN A 30 -2.36 9.00 23.93
N PRO A 31 -1.49 8.09 24.43
CA PRO A 31 -0.10 8.43 24.77
C PRO A 31 0.75 8.82 23.54
N PHE A 32 0.25 8.58 22.32
CA PHE A 32 0.89 8.95 21.07
C PHE A 32 0.12 10.10 20.41
N GLN A 33 0.58 11.34 20.59
CA GLN A 33 0.08 12.54 19.91
C GLN A 33 0.96 12.83 18.70
N PHE A 34 0.70 12.16 17.58
CA PHE A 34 1.42 12.40 16.33
C PHE A 34 0.63 13.31 15.40
N ASP A 35 1.29 14.33 14.82
CA ASP A 35 0.69 15.14 13.77
C ASP A 35 0.52 14.30 12.50
N VAL A 36 -0.75 14.03 12.16
CA VAL A 36 -1.11 13.16 11.04
C VAL A 36 -0.91 13.90 9.72
N ASN A 37 -0.31 13.22 8.75
CA ASN A 37 -0.30 13.73 7.39
C ASN A 37 -1.65 13.42 6.71
N HIS A 38 -2.46 14.47 6.52
CA HIS A 38 -3.79 14.38 5.91
C HIS A 38 -3.75 14.02 4.42
N LEU A 39 -2.69 14.40 3.70
CA LEU A 39 -2.56 14.10 2.28
C LEU A 39 -1.50 13.04 2.06
N ARG A 40 -1.92 11.84 1.67
CA ARG A 40 -1.06 10.68 1.45
C ARG A 40 -1.05 10.33 -0.02
N ASN A 41 0.12 10.00 -0.55
CA ASN A 41 0.25 9.49 -1.90
C ASN A 41 1.01 8.17 -1.94
N LYS A 42 0.59 7.29 -2.84
CA LYS A 42 1.19 5.98 -3.03
C LYS A 42 1.34 5.70 -4.51
N TYR A 43 2.56 5.40 -4.90
CA TYR A 43 2.88 5.00 -6.27
C TYR A 43 2.94 3.49 -6.31
N GLN A 44 2.26 2.91 -7.29
CA GLN A 44 2.15 1.47 -7.46
C GLN A 44 2.64 1.09 -8.86
N LEU A 45 3.60 0.18 -8.92
CA LEU A 45 4.08 -0.41 -10.16
C LEU A 45 3.96 -1.92 -10.04
N GLY A 46 3.15 -2.50 -10.91
CA GLY A 46 2.83 -3.91 -10.85
C GLY A 46 3.14 -4.66 -12.13
N PHE A 47 3.55 -5.91 -11.94
CA PHE A 47 3.85 -6.85 -12.99
C PHE A 47 3.22 -8.19 -12.65
N ILE A 48 2.43 -8.73 -13.56
CA ILE A 48 1.77 -10.02 -13.40
C ILE A 48 2.22 -10.90 -14.55
N TYR A 49 2.78 -12.06 -14.24
CA TYR A 49 3.09 -13.10 -15.21
C TYR A 49 2.23 -14.33 -14.96
N ILE A 50 1.50 -14.76 -15.97
CA ILE A 50 0.59 -15.91 -15.90
C ILE A 50 1.12 -16.96 -16.86
N ARG A 51 1.41 -18.15 -16.32
CA ARG A 51 1.67 -19.37 -17.07
C ARG A 51 0.94 -20.49 -16.34
N ILE A 52 -0.28 -20.80 -16.77
CA ILE A 52 -1.12 -21.85 -16.14
C ILE A 52 -0.28 -23.12 -15.92
N PRO A 53 -0.23 -23.67 -14.69
CA PRO A 53 -1.06 -23.32 -13.53
C PRO A 53 -0.50 -22.19 -12.63
N TRP A 54 0.67 -21.62 -12.91
CA TRP A 54 1.31 -20.63 -12.07
C TRP A 54 0.97 -19.18 -12.45
N LYS A 55 0.76 -18.34 -11.44
CA LYS A 55 0.63 -16.88 -11.57
C LYS A 55 1.58 -16.22 -10.58
N ILE A 56 2.45 -15.35 -11.10
CA ILE A 56 3.39 -14.54 -10.32
C ILE A 56 2.89 -13.10 -10.36
N HIS A 57 2.85 -12.43 -9.22
CA HIS A 57 2.52 -11.02 -9.08
C HIS A 57 3.64 -10.32 -8.30
N LEU A 58 4.23 -9.30 -8.91
CA LEU A 58 5.18 -8.39 -8.29
C LEU A 58 4.53 -7.02 -8.22
N LEU A 59 4.50 -6.42 -7.04
CA LEU A 59 3.93 -5.10 -6.82
C LEU A 59 4.88 -4.25 -5.98
N LEU A 60 5.54 -3.32 -6.65
CA LEU A 60 6.36 -2.29 -6.03
C LEU A 60 5.47 -1.13 -5.62
N ASN A 61 5.44 -0.86 -4.32
CA ASN A 61 4.69 0.25 -3.75
C ASN A 61 5.65 1.25 -3.13
N ASN A 62 5.32 2.53 -3.21
CA ASN A 62 6.03 3.59 -2.53
C ASN A 62 5.03 4.56 -1.92
N SER A 63 4.78 4.39 -0.61
CA SER A 63 3.86 5.22 0.16
C SER A 63 4.57 6.43 0.75
N SER A 64 3.89 7.57 0.83
CA SER A 64 4.32 8.68 1.68
C SER A 64 4.24 8.33 3.15
N SER A 65 4.90 9.15 3.95
CA SER A 65 4.80 9.13 5.40
C SER A 65 3.38 9.42 5.88
N PHE A 66 3.03 8.74 6.98
CA PHE A 66 1.72 8.83 7.65
C PHE A 66 1.68 9.94 8.71
N VAL A 67 2.85 10.38 9.21
CA VAL A 67 3.03 11.33 10.30
C VAL A 67 4.04 12.39 9.89
N LEU A 68 3.78 13.67 10.14
CA LEU A 68 4.68 14.76 9.72
C LEU A 68 6.10 14.64 10.30
N ASN A 69 6.21 14.15 11.54
CA ASN A 69 7.49 14.00 12.26
C ASN A 69 8.20 12.65 12.04
N GLN A 70 7.79 11.86 11.04
CA GLN A 70 8.44 10.60 10.75
C GLN A 70 9.81 10.81 10.08
N ARG A 71 10.85 10.14 10.59
CA ARG A 71 12.23 10.25 10.06
C ARG A 71 12.35 9.96 8.57
N TYR A 72 11.59 8.99 8.08
CA TYR A 72 11.57 8.60 6.67
C TYR A 72 10.27 9.09 6.02
N LYS A 73 10.41 9.97 5.01
CA LYS A 73 9.26 10.58 4.32
C LYS A 73 8.54 9.62 3.37
N ARG A 74 9.16 8.50 3.00
CA ARG A 74 8.64 7.53 2.03
C ARG A 74 9.00 6.11 2.46
N HIS A 75 8.09 5.19 2.17
CA HIS A 75 8.17 3.78 2.55
C HIS A 75 8.01 2.92 1.29
N PRO A 76 9.11 2.59 0.60
CA PRO A 76 9.08 1.63 -0.49
C PRO A 76 8.95 0.20 0.04
N TYR A 77 8.06 -0.59 -0.54
CA TYR A 77 7.91 -2.01 -0.22
C TYR A 77 7.55 -2.83 -1.45
N LEU A 78 8.04 -4.06 -1.50
CA LEU A 78 7.79 -5.00 -2.59
C LEU A 78 6.90 -6.13 -2.09
N ASN A 79 5.75 -6.27 -2.72
CA ASN A 79 4.87 -7.43 -2.53
C ASN A 79 5.15 -8.44 -3.64
N ILE A 80 5.53 -9.64 -3.25
CA ILE A 80 5.72 -10.79 -4.13
C ILE A 80 4.64 -11.80 -3.79
N SER A 81 3.87 -12.24 -4.78
CA SER A 81 2.86 -13.27 -4.60
C SER A 81 2.97 -14.33 -5.68
N LEU A 82 3.00 -15.59 -5.27
CA LEU A 82 2.93 -16.75 -6.13
C LEU A 82 1.59 -17.44 -5.89
N SER A 83 0.84 -17.68 -6.96
CA SER A 83 -0.47 -18.33 -6.90
C SER A 83 -0.50 -19.53 -7.84
N HIS A 84 -1.16 -20.60 -7.39
CA HIS A 84 -1.44 -21.77 -8.20
C HIS A 84 -2.92 -21.78 -8.59
N ILE A 85 -3.19 -21.82 -9.89
CA ILE A 85 -4.52 -21.84 -10.48
C ILE A 85 -4.91 -23.30 -10.69
N PHE A 86 -5.81 -23.79 -9.84
CA PHE A 86 -6.40 -25.11 -10.01
C PHE A 86 -7.47 -25.05 -11.09
N ASN A 87 -7.21 -25.66 -12.25
CA ASN A 87 -8.24 -25.86 -13.25
C ASN A 87 -8.99 -27.15 -12.88
N LYS A 88 -10.14 -27.04 -12.20
CA LYS A 88 -11.07 -28.18 -12.09
C LYS A 88 -11.65 -28.40 -13.48
N LYS A 89 -11.29 -29.54 -14.09
CA LYS A 89 -12.01 -30.08 -15.25
C LYS A 89 -13.41 -30.49 -14.82
#